data_AF-A0AAV5R3X4-F1
#
_entry.id   AF-A0AAV5R3X4-F1
#
_cell.length_a   1.000
_cell.length_b   1.000
_cell.length_c   1.000
_cell.angle_alpha   90.00
_cell.angle_beta   90.00
_cell.angle_gamma   90.00
#
_symmetry.space_group_name_H-M   'P 1'
#
loop_
_entity.id
_entity.type
_entity.pdbx_description
1 polymer ?
#
loop_
_entity_poly.entity_id
_entity_poly.type
_entity_poly.pdbx_seq_one_letter_code
_entity_poly.pdbx_strand_id
1 'polypeptide(L)'
;MDLQQLEARRKGLLRRINAALIRLNDPHLSDEQLRDTNDTVNSLLHQRRRCDASIRKLGGPHYPQSTSNGTSIKGHLYFGRAKELPDVQILLQEAERERKEFNSKNSDDNRLNNFRNAKLPDSYPINIDYESIKSNNEGLTRLNFTNTPDVQAFIIKKKKELLLKRLKS
;
A
#
# COMPACT_ATOMS: atom_id res chain seq x y z
N MET A 1 19.43 19.03 -34.60
CA MET A 1 19.23 20.06 -33.55
C MET A 1 20.40 19.93 -32.60
N ASP A 2 21.12 21.01 -32.34
CA ASP A 2 22.31 20.98 -31.50
C ASP A 2 21.95 20.89 -30.00
N LEU A 3 22.87 20.42 -29.16
CA LEU A 3 22.69 20.25 -27.72
C LEU A 3 22.30 21.58 -27.06
N GLN A 4 22.98 22.68 -27.39
CA GLN A 4 22.66 24.00 -26.84
C GLN A 4 21.23 24.45 -27.16
N GLN A 5 20.75 24.15 -28.38
CA GLN A 5 19.40 24.49 -28.81
C GLN A 5 18.35 23.68 -28.04
N LEU A 6 18.61 22.40 -27.77
CA LEU A 6 17.73 21.55 -26.98
C LEU A 6 17.65 22.01 -25.52
N GLU A 7 18.77 22.41 -24.94
CA GLU A 7 18.80 22.98 -23.58
C GLU A 7 18.04 24.31 -23.50
N ALA A 8 18.21 25.20 -24.48
CA ALA A 8 17.45 26.45 -24.56
C ALA A 8 15.94 26.17 -24.69
N ARG A 9 15.55 25.24 -25.55
CA ARG A 9 14.16 24.78 -25.70
C ARG A 9 13.61 24.21 -24.39
N ARG A 10 14.39 23.38 -23.69
CA ARG A 10 14.03 22.82 -22.37
C ARG A 10 13.78 23.92 -21.35
N LYS A 11 14.68 24.92 -21.27
CA LYS A 11 14.51 26.09 -20.38
C LYS A 11 13.23 26.86 -20.73
N GLY A 12 12.93 27.06 -22.01
CA GLY A 12 11.70 27.68 -22.47
C GLY A 12 10.44 26.90 -22.05
N LEU A 13 10.46 25.57 -22.20
CA LEU A 13 9.36 24.70 -21.76
C LEU A 13 9.14 24.78 -20.25
N LEU A 14 10.21 24.77 -19.44
CA LEU A 14 10.11 24.91 -17.98
C LEU A 14 9.49 26.24 -17.56
N ARG A 15 9.87 27.35 -18.19
CA ARG A 15 9.26 28.67 -17.93
C ARG A 15 7.75 28.65 -18.21
N ARG A 16 7.33 28.05 -19.32
CA ARG A 16 5.92 27.93 -19.70
C ARG A 16 5.14 27.03 -18.72
N ILE A 17 5.74 25.92 -18.29
CA ILE A 17 5.14 25.04 -17.27
C ILE A 17 4.92 25.82 -15.97
N ASN A 18 5.93 26.55 -15.49
CA ASN A 18 5.81 27.33 -14.25
C ASN A 18 4.74 28.41 -14.37
N ALA A 19 4.67 29.13 -15.49
CA ALA A 19 3.63 30.13 -15.72
C ALA A 19 2.22 29.50 -15.73
N ALA A 20 2.05 28.34 -16.38
CA ALA A 20 0.78 27.63 -16.40
C ALA A 20 0.38 27.09 -15.02
N LEU A 21 1.35 26.63 -14.21
CA LEU A 21 1.11 26.20 -12.83
C LEU A 21 0.67 27.35 -11.93
N ILE A 22 1.22 28.55 -12.11
CA ILE A 22 0.77 29.75 -11.39
C ILE A 22 -0.69 30.02 -11.75
N ARG A 23 -1.02 30.08 -13.04
CA ARG A 23 -2.40 30.30 -13.52
C ARG A 23 -3.39 29.25 -13.01
N LEU A 24 -2.94 28.00 -12.89
CA LEU A 24 -3.78 26.91 -12.40
C LEU A 24 -4.21 27.10 -10.93
N ASN A 25 -3.44 27.86 -10.15
CA ASN A 25 -3.76 28.15 -8.76
C ASN A 25 -4.57 29.44 -8.59
N ASP A 26 -4.96 30.12 -9.68
CA ASP A 26 -5.78 31.32 -9.59
C ASP A 26 -7.21 30.97 -9.14
N PRO A 27 -7.74 31.63 -8.09
CA PRO A 27 -9.07 31.31 -7.54
C PRO A 27 -10.22 31.72 -8.45
N HIS A 28 -9.98 32.65 -9.37
CA HIS A 28 -10.99 33.19 -10.30
C HIS A 28 -11.15 32.36 -11.58
N LEU A 29 -10.37 31.29 -11.74
CA LEU A 29 -10.46 30.44 -12.92
C LEU A 29 -11.71 29.54 -12.85
N SER A 30 -12.43 29.44 -13.97
CA SER A 30 -13.56 28.51 -14.13
C SER A 30 -13.07 27.06 -14.20
N ASP A 31 -13.93 26.11 -13.83
CA ASP A 31 -13.63 24.67 -13.87
C ASP A 31 -13.26 24.19 -15.28
N GLU A 32 -13.91 24.73 -16.33
CA GLU A 32 -13.55 24.43 -17.73
C GLU A 32 -12.13 24.90 -18.05
N GLN A 33 -11.80 26.13 -17.66
CA GLN A 33 -10.47 26.71 -17.88
C GLN A 33 -9.40 26.00 -17.06
N LEU A 34 -9.74 25.48 -15.87
CA LEU A 34 -8.84 24.65 -15.07
C LEU A 34 -8.49 23.36 -15.80
N ARG A 35 -9.45 22.71 -16.48
CA ARG A 35 -9.19 21.51 -17.31
C ARG A 35 -8.24 21.84 -18.46
N ASP A 36 -8.56 22.88 -19.23
CA ASP A 36 -7.74 23.30 -20.38
C ASP A 36 -6.31 23.68 -19.95
N THR A 37 -6.19 24.38 -18.82
CA THR A 37 -4.88 24.77 -18.27
C THR A 37 -4.11 23.54 -17.78
N ASN A 38 -4.78 22.58 -17.14
CA ASN A 38 -4.17 21.32 -16.72
C ASN A 38 -3.69 20.48 -17.91
N ASP A 39 -4.48 20.42 -18.98
CA ASP A 39 -4.11 19.72 -20.22
C ASP A 39 -2.94 20.41 -20.93
N THR A 40 -2.90 21.74 -20.89
CA THR A 40 -1.75 22.52 -21.35
C THR A 40 -0.49 22.16 -20.56
N VAL A 41 -0.57 22.08 -19.22
CA VAL A 41 0.56 21.66 -18.37
C VAL A 41 1.02 20.24 -18.73
N ASN A 42 0.09 19.30 -18.89
CA ASN A 42 0.39 17.92 -19.28
C ASN A 42 1.11 17.86 -20.64
N SER A 43 0.60 18.57 -21.64
CA SER A 43 1.23 18.66 -22.97
C SER A 43 2.65 19.21 -22.89
N LEU A 44 2.87 20.29 -22.14
CA LEU A 44 4.20 20.87 -21.93
C LEU A 44 5.15 19.90 -21.21
N LEU A 45 4.67 19.13 -20.22
CA LEU A 45 5.46 18.11 -19.54
C LEU A 45 5.85 16.96 -20.49
N HIS A 46 4.95 16.51 -21.35
CA HIS A 46 5.27 15.51 -22.37
C HIS A 46 6.33 16.01 -23.34
N GLN A 47 6.20 17.26 -23.81
CA GLN A 47 7.21 17.89 -24.66
C GLN A 47 8.56 18.02 -23.95
N ARG A 48 8.57 18.39 -22.67
CA ARG A 48 9.79 18.44 -21.85
C ARG A 48 10.45 17.07 -21.76
N ARG A 49 9.69 16.02 -21.44
CA ARG A 49 10.20 14.64 -21.36
C ARG A 49 10.81 14.19 -22.69
N ARG A 50 10.17 14.51 -23.82
CA ARG A 50 10.73 14.23 -25.16
C ARG A 50 12.04 14.99 -25.38
N CYS A 51 12.10 16.26 -24.97
CA CYS A 51 13.32 17.06 -25.05
C CYS A 51 14.44 16.46 -24.20
N ASP A 52 14.16 16.09 -22.94
CA ASP A 52 15.12 15.46 -22.03
C ASP A 52 15.64 14.13 -22.60
N ALA A 53 14.78 13.35 -23.27
CA ALA A 53 15.19 12.12 -23.95
C ALA A 53 16.12 12.38 -25.14
N SER A 54 15.84 13.42 -25.93
CA SER A 54 16.73 13.83 -27.02
C SER A 54 18.08 14.32 -26.51
N ILE A 55 18.11 15.11 -25.43
CA ILE A 55 19.36 15.57 -24.78
C ILE A 55 20.19 14.37 -24.33
N ARG A 56 19.56 13.39 -23.67
CA ARG A 56 20.23 12.16 -23.24
C ARG A 56 20.81 11.38 -24.41
N LYS A 57 20.07 11.26 -25.52
CA LYS A 57 20.52 10.54 -26.73
C LYS A 57 21.77 11.17 -27.35
N LEU A 58 21.94 12.48 -27.22
CA LEU A 58 23.08 13.22 -27.74
C LEU A 58 24.28 13.27 -26.76
N GLY A 59 24.24 12.51 -25.67
CA GLY A 59 25.30 12.52 -24.65
C GLY A 59 25.24 13.71 -23.69
N GLY A 60 24.12 14.44 -23.68
CA GLY A 60 23.89 15.54 -22.75
C GLY A 60 23.56 15.07 -21.32
N PRO A 61 23.47 16.01 -20.37
CA PRO A 61 23.22 15.72 -18.96
C PRO A 61 21.87 15.01 -18.74
N HIS A 62 21.85 14.04 -17.83
CA HIS A 62 20.61 13.40 -17.43
C HIS A 62 19.87 14.28 -16.41
N TYR A 63 18.73 14.82 -16.84
CA TYR A 63 17.80 15.48 -15.92
C TYR A 63 16.88 14.45 -15.27
N PRO A 64 16.89 14.29 -13.94
CA PRO A 64 15.92 13.42 -13.28
C PRO A 64 14.53 13.98 -13.51
N GLN A 65 13.56 13.09 -13.68
CA GLN A 65 12.17 13.48 -13.74
C GLN A 65 11.79 13.97 -12.35
N SER A 66 11.77 15.30 -12.16
CA SER A 66 11.33 15.92 -10.90
C SER A 66 10.01 15.28 -10.48
N THR A 67 9.99 14.76 -9.25
CA THR A 67 8.81 14.20 -8.59
C THR A 67 7.72 15.24 -8.66
N SER A 68 6.83 15.06 -9.63
CA SER A 68 5.82 16.02 -9.98
C SER A 68 4.84 16.15 -8.83
N ASN A 69 4.59 17.37 -8.36
CA ASN A 69 3.56 17.70 -7.37
C ASN A 69 2.12 17.31 -7.81
N GLY A 70 1.96 16.78 -9.02
CA GLY A 70 0.69 16.34 -9.59
C GLY A 70 0.33 14.91 -9.20
N THR A 71 -0.96 14.65 -9.04
CA THR A 71 -1.49 13.32 -8.80
C THR A 71 -1.81 12.68 -10.14
N SER A 72 -1.33 11.46 -10.37
CA SER A 72 -1.56 10.72 -11.62
C SER A 72 -2.84 9.91 -11.51
N ILE A 73 -3.79 10.17 -12.39
CA ILE A 73 -5.09 9.49 -12.47
C ILE A 73 -5.30 9.10 -13.93
N LYS A 74 -5.53 7.82 -14.21
CA LYS A 74 -5.79 7.30 -15.57
C LYS A 74 -4.77 7.78 -16.64
N GLY A 75 -3.50 7.99 -16.25
CA GLY A 75 -2.44 8.44 -17.14
C GLY A 75 -2.28 9.95 -17.31
N HIS A 76 -3.16 10.75 -16.72
CA HIS A 76 -3.07 12.22 -16.69
C HIS A 76 -2.63 12.71 -15.32
N LEU A 77 -1.81 13.76 -15.29
CA LEU A 77 -1.40 14.40 -14.05
C LEU A 77 -2.32 15.59 -13.79
N TYR A 78 -2.86 15.66 -12.58
CA TYR A 78 -3.65 16.78 -12.10
C TYR A 78 -2.84 17.58 -11.09
N PHE A 79 -2.73 18.89 -11.29
CA PHE A 79 -1.91 19.78 -10.48
C PHE A 79 -2.78 20.80 -9.72
N GLY A 80 -2.31 21.27 -8.56
CA GLY A 80 -2.95 22.35 -7.81
C GLY A 80 -4.47 22.19 -7.69
N ARG A 81 -5.19 23.26 -8.03
CA ARG A 81 -6.66 23.33 -8.01
C ARG A 81 -7.35 22.40 -9.00
N ALA A 82 -6.66 21.90 -10.03
CA ALA A 82 -7.25 20.90 -10.93
C ALA A 82 -7.57 19.56 -10.23
N LYS A 83 -6.99 19.32 -9.04
CA LYS A 83 -7.36 18.18 -8.19
C LYS A 83 -8.71 18.36 -7.50
N GLU A 84 -9.19 19.61 -7.40
CA GLU A 84 -10.44 19.96 -6.72
C GLU A 84 -11.65 19.84 -7.64
N LEU A 85 -11.44 19.61 -8.94
CA LEU A 85 -12.52 19.37 -9.88
C LEU A 85 -13.36 18.17 -9.42
N PRO A 86 -14.70 18.25 -9.49
CA PRO A 86 -15.59 17.27 -8.85
C PRO A 86 -15.42 15.85 -9.39
N ASP A 87 -15.21 15.70 -10.70
CA ASP A 87 -14.92 14.42 -11.34
C ASP A 87 -13.56 13.87 -10.93
N VAL A 88 -12.55 14.72 -10.81
CA VAL A 88 -11.20 14.34 -10.41
C VAL A 88 -11.18 13.89 -8.95
N GLN A 89 -11.94 14.55 -8.07
CA GLN A 89 -12.09 14.14 -6.68
C GLN A 89 -12.71 12.75 -6.55
N ILE A 90 -13.74 12.44 -7.33
CA ILE A 90 -14.35 11.10 -7.35
C ILE A 90 -13.30 10.06 -7.75
N LEU A 91 -12.56 10.32 -8.84
CA LEU A 91 -11.51 9.42 -9.31
C LEU A 91 -10.37 9.26 -8.30
N LEU A 92 -10.02 10.32 -7.57
CA LEU A 92 -9.03 10.26 -6.49
C LEU A 92 -9.52 9.37 -5.35
N GLN A 93 -10.77 9.54 -4.93
CA GLN A 93 -11.36 8.76 -3.86
C GLN A 93 -11.46 7.27 -4.22
N GLU A 94 -11.85 6.97 -5.47
CA GLU A 94 -11.85 5.61 -6.00
C GLU A 94 -10.44 5.01 -5.99
N ALA A 95 -9.45 5.73 -6.52
CA ALA A 95 -8.06 5.27 -6.54
C ALA A 95 -7.49 5.05 -5.12
N GLU A 96 -7.87 5.88 -4.16
CA GLU A 96 -7.50 5.69 -2.76
C GLU A 96 -8.17 4.47 -2.13
N ARG A 97 -9.45 4.22 -2.44
CA ARG A 97 -10.17 3.04 -1.97
C ARG A 97 -9.54 1.76 -2.51
N GLU A 98 -9.27 1.71 -3.81
CA GLU A 98 -8.60 0.58 -4.46
C GLU A 98 -7.21 0.32 -3.85
N ARG A 99 -6.42 1.38 -3.60
CA ARG A 99 -5.13 1.25 -2.92
C ARG A 99 -5.26 0.66 -1.51
N LYS A 100 -6.26 1.10 -0.73
CA LYS A 100 -6.47 0.58 0.64
C LYS A 100 -6.89 -0.88 0.62
N GLU A 101 -7.80 -1.27 -0.27
CA GLU A 101 -8.23 -2.66 -0.43
C GLU A 101 -7.08 -3.57 -0.86
N PHE A 102 -6.25 -3.12 -1.82
CA PHE A 102 -5.08 -3.86 -2.25
C PHE A 102 -4.07 -4.05 -1.11
N ASN A 103 -3.82 -3.00 -0.32
CA ASN A 103 -2.91 -3.08 0.82
C ASN A 103 -3.44 -3.99 1.94
N SER A 104 -4.75 -4.00 2.19
CA SER A 104 -5.39 -4.89 3.17
C SER A 104 -5.22 -6.36 2.75
N LYS A 105 -5.57 -6.69 1.50
CA LYS A 105 -5.45 -8.06 0.97
C LYS A 105 -4.02 -8.58 1.03
N ASN A 106 -3.05 -7.76 0.61
CA ASN A 106 -1.64 -8.13 0.69
C ASN A 106 -1.17 -8.35 2.14
N SER A 107 -1.68 -7.58 3.10
CA SER A 107 -1.34 -7.75 4.52
C SER A 107 -1.88 -9.07 5.07
N ASP A 108 -3.10 -9.43 4.69
CA ASP A 108 -3.73 -10.69 5.09
C ASP A 108 -3.05 -11.90 4.43
N ASP A 109 -2.68 -11.79 3.15
CA ASP A 109 -1.91 -12.81 2.44
C ASP A 109 -0.50 -12.97 3.02
N ASN A 110 0.18 -11.86 3.36
CA ASN A 110 1.51 -11.94 4.00
C ASN A 110 1.43 -12.56 5.40
N ARG A 111 0.37 -12.24 6.16
CA ARG A 111 0.10 -12.89 7.45
C ARG A 111 -0.09 -14.38 7.26
N LEU A 112 -0.96 -14.79 6.33
CA LEU A 112 -1.24 -16.19 6.05
C LEU A 112 0.01 -16.95 5.59
N ASN A 113 0.83 -16.34 4.73
CA ASN A 113 2.09 -16.91 4.27
C ASN A 113 3.11 -17.01 5.40
N ASN A 114 3.22 -16.01 6.28
CA ASN A 114 4.06 -16.10 7.47
C ASN A 114 3.58 -17.20 8.42
N PHE A 115 2.27 -17.40 8.60
CA PHE A 115 1.75 -18.52 9.40
C PHE A 115 2.05 -19.88 8.76
N ARG A 116 1.92 -20.00 7.43
CA ARG A 116 2.23 -21.23 6.69
C ARG A 116 3.72 -21.58 6.71
N ASN A 117 4.57 -20.56 6.63
CA ASN A 117 6.02 -20.71 6.56
C ASN A 117 6.70 -20.61 7.93
N ALA A 118 5.95 -20.30 9.00
CA ALA A 118 6.42 -20.45 10.36
C ALA A 118 6.70 -21.94 10.58
N LYS A 119 7.97 -22.34 10.46
CA LYS A 119 8.42 -23.64 10.99
C LYS A 119 8.01 -23.68 12.45
N LEU A 120 7.13 -24.62 12.79
CA LEU A 120 6.87 -24.98 14.17
C LEU A 120 8.26 -25.27 14.78
N PRO A 121 8.65 -24.67 15.93
CA PRO A 121 9.93 -24.99 16.54
C PRO A 121 9.99 -26.51 16.71
N ASP A 122 11.02 -27.13 16.13
CA ASP A 122 11.26 -28.56 16.19
C ASP A 122 11.36 -28.95 17.67
N SER A 123 10.26 -29.42 18.24
CA SER A 123 10.18 -29.90 19.62
C SER A 123 10.64 -28.86 20.66
N TYR A 124 9.71 -28.17 21.33
CA TYR A 124 10.03 -27.69 22.68
C TYR A 124 10.49 -28.91 23.49
N PRO A 125 11.74 -28.97 23.99
CA PRO A 125 12.15 -30.08 24.84
C PRO A 125 11.38 -29.92 26.15
N ILE A 126 10.24 -30.59 26.22
CA ILE A 126 9.53 -30.81 27.46
C ILE A 126 10.37 -31.83 28.22
N ASN A 127 11.33 -31.36 29.02
CA ASN A 127 12.06 -32.21 29.96
C ASN A 127 11.14 -32.47 31.16
N ILE A 128 10.12 -33.31 30.97
CA ILE A 128 9.34 -33.86 32.07
C ILE A 128 10.10 -35.07 32.58
N ASP A 129 10.85 -34.86 33.66
CA ASP A 129 11.35 -35.95 34.48
C ASP A 129 10.14 -36.65 35.13
N TYR A 130 9.64 -37.72 34.50
CA TYR A 130 8.49 -38.51 34.95
C TYR A 130 8.66 -39.10 36.37
N GLU A 131 9.90 -39.18 36.84
CA GLU A 131 10.28 -39.67 38.16
C GLU A 131 10.04 -38.64 39.28
N SER A 132 10.10 -37.33 39.00
CA SER A 132 9.92 -36.28 40.03
C SER A 132 8.46 -35.97 40.35
N ILE A 133 7.52 -36.34 39.45
CA ILE A 133 6.07 -36.14 39.65
C ILE A 133 5.48 -37.19 40.61
N LYS A 134 6.12 -38.35 40.78
CA LYS A 134 5.63 -39.41 41.68
C LYS A 134 5.86 -39.13 43.16
N SER A 135 6.72 -38.17 43.51
CA SER A 135 7.13 -37.96 44.91
C SER A 135 6.41 -36.82 45.64
N ASN A 136 5.82 -35.84 44.95
CA ASN A 136 5.25 -34.66 45.63
C ASN A 136 3.86 -34.32 45.08
N ASN A 137 2.82 -34.91 45.69
CA ASN A 137 1.42 -34.62 45.42
C ASN A 137 0.96 -33.23 45.92
N GLU A 138 1.77 -32.18 45.74
CA GLU A 138 1.41 -30.82 46.17
C GLU A 138 1.62 -29.73 45.09
N GLY A 139 2.14 -30.08 43.90
CA GLY A 139 2.65 -29.05 42.95
C GLY A 139 1.84 -28.74 41.68
N LEU A 140 0.72 -29.42 41.39
CA LEU A 140 0.06 -29.30 40.07
C LEU A 140 -1.08 -28.26 40.00
N THR A 141 -0.96 -27.17 40.74
CA THR A 141 -1.81 -25.98 40.55
C THR A 141 -0.98 -24.84 39.96
N ARG A 142 -1.00 -24.69 38.63
CA ARG A 142 -0.87 -23.43 37.85
C ARG A 142 -0.38 -23.71 36.43
N LEU A 143 -1.23 -24.31 35.60
CA LEU A 143 -1.22 -24.02 34.16
C LEU A 143 -2.66 -23.73 33.76
N ASN A 144 -3.02 -22.45 33.85
CA ASN A 144 -4.32 -21.93 33.45
C ASN A 144 -4.43 -21.93 31.92
N PHE A 145 -4.64 -23.10 31.32
CA PHE A 145 -5.15 -23.16 29.96
C PHE A 145 -6.66 -22.87 29.98
N THR A 146 -7.00 -21.72 29.39
CA THR A 146 -8.27 -21.39 28.72
C THR A 146 -9.56 -21.39 29.57
N ASN A 147 -9.80 -20.27 30.26
CA ASN A 147 -11.12 -19.89 30.79
C ASN A 147 -12.00 -19.19 29.74
N THR A 148 -11.88 -19.55 28.45
CA THR A 148 -12.89 -19.14 27.47
C THR A 148 -14.08 -20.10 27.55
N PRO A 149 -15.33 -19.59 27.62
CA PRO A 149 -16.54 -20.43 27.72
C PRO A 149 -16.61 -21.51 26.63
N ASP A 150 -16.12 -21.20 25.43
CA ASP A 150 -16.11 -22.09 24.27
C ASP A 150 -15.24 -23.34 24.49
N VAL A 151 -14.09 -23.18 25.15
CA VAL A 151 -13.17 -24.30 25.40
C VAL A 151 -13.72 -25.20 26.51
N GLN A 152 -14.35 -24.63 27.54
CA GLN A 152 -15.04 -25.40 28.58
C GLN A 152 -16.20 -26.22 28.00
N ALA A 153 -17.02 -25.59 27.14
CA ALA A 153 -18.11 -26.27 26.43
C ALA A 153 -17.61 -27.41 25.55
N PHE A 154 -16.50 -27.22 24.84
CA PHE A 154 -15.86 -28.25 24.03
C PHE A 154 -15.39 -29.45 24.88
N ILE A 155 -14.70 -29.19 25.99
CA ILE A 155 -14.20 -30.23 26.90
C ILE A 155 -15.37 -31.04 27.49
N ILE A 156 -16.43 -30.36 27.93
CA ILE A 156 -17.63 -31.01 28.46
C ILE A 156 -18.30 -31.87 27.40
N LYS A 157 -18.46 -31.36 26.17
CA LYS A 157 -19.04 -32.09 25.05
C LYS A 157 -18.23 -33.36 24.73
N LYS A 158 -16.90 -33.26 24.71
CA LYS A 158 -16.01 -34.39 24.41
C LYS A 158 -16.02 -35.46 25.49
N LYS A 159 -16.05 -35.06 26.77
CA LYS A 159 -16.19 -35.99 27.91
C LYS A 159 -17.52 -36.75 27.87
N LYS A 160 -18.63 -36.06 27.57
CA LYS A 160 -19.95 -36.70 27.43
C LYS A 160 -19.97 -37.74 26.30
N GLU A 161 -19.37 -37.43 25.16
CA GLU A 161 -19.27 -38.34 24.01
C GLU A 161 -18.51 -39.64 24.37
N LEU A 162 -17.40 -39.54 25.11
CA LEU A 162 -16.60 -40.69 25.52
C LEU A 162 -17.32 -41.60 26.52
N LEU A 163 -18.07 -41.02 27.47
CA LEU A 163 -18.86 -41.79 28.43
C LEU A 163 -19.98 -42.56 27.72
N LEU A 164 -20.65 -41.92 26.77
CA LEU A 164 -21.68 -42.57 25.95
C LEU A 164 -21.12 -43.72 25.12
N LYS A 165 -19.88 -43.59 24.61
CA LYS A 165 -19.19 -44.70 23.91
C LYS A 165 -18.86 -45.86 24.86
N ARG A 166 -18.49 -45.57 26.11
CA ARG A 166 -18.22 -46.61 27.12
C ARG A 166 -19.45 -47.33 27.64
N LEU A 167 -20.62 -46.68 27.62
CA LEU A 167 -21.89 -47.30 28.03
C LEU A 167 -22.54 -48.12 26.91
N LYS A 168 -22.07 -47.98 25.66
CA LYS A 168 -22.54 -48.71 24.48
C LYS A 168 -21.60 -49.84 24.06
N SER A 169 -20.55 -50.11 24.83
CA SER A 169 -19.63 -51.26 24.71
C SER A 169 -19.79 -52.15 25.92
#